data_AF-A5ZRX0-F1
#
_entry.id   AF-A5ZRX0-F1
#
_cell.length_a   1.000
_cell.length_b   1.000
_cell.length_c   1.000
_cell.angle_alpha   90.00
_cell.angle_beta   90.00
_cell.angle_gamma   90.00
#
_symmetry.space_group_name_H-M   'P 1'
#
loop_
_entity.id
_entity.type
_entity.pdbx_description
1 polymer ?
#
loop_
_entity_poly.entity_id
_entity_poly.type
_entity_poly.pdbx_seq_one_letter_code
_entity_poly.pdbx_strand_id
1 'polypeptide(L)'
;MPGIEQLAQEILAVGLMENMTVAYAPCERGEYKIIAGERRWRALNLLLEKGYEDFETVTCQIKSAAEENEEMVQLIIANAYRDKTIVDMLEEEKRLKESLQYMKDNGLTLQGYKLDSGRLRDVIASIMNTTGTKIAQIESINKHLIPEFSAELKEGRLTFSAAYEISGMAEDKQMELLEKYKEGGLSLKEVKQAKKEIEEAAEKAEIPGQMNLPEDPEEWEQEEAEEEQEEEWQQAHPESITSLCYSCQRYSECNVKTGTCQDCDRYVDKAEAEKTPEQRYDEEQAAIDRKTAKKLTEMEQEEKMQNLPSDEKKARMMRVSAELLKDIKEGKIRHMIVKEDQAGYKEKDILTLLAFRDGRSTGEQMRVCITCADDAQTSSAIIEGYAVIGIMDVYDAEALGLIDLEDED
;
A
#
# COMPACT_ATOMS: atom_id res chain seq x y z
N MET A 1 20.31 -14.71 -11.46
CA MET A 1 18.89 -14.68 -11.02
C MET A 1 18.69 -15.78 -10.00
N PRO A 2 18.36 -15.45 -8.74
CA PRO A 2 18.08 -16.45 -7.73
C PRO A 2 16.74 -17.18 -8.01
N GLY A 3 16.67 -18.47 -7.64
CA GLY A 3 15.40 -19.22 -7.58
C GLY A 3 14.89 -19.89 -8.86
N ILE A 4 15.72 -20.06 -9.91
CA ILE A 4 15.30 -20.80 -11.12
C ILE A 4 15.24 -22.31 -10.85
N GLU A 5 16.18 -22.86 -10.08
CA GLU A 5 16.21 -24.28 -9.75
C GLU A 5 15.05 -24.71 -8.85
N GLN A 6 14.68 -23.87 -7.89
CA GLN A 6 13.49 -24.06 -7.04
C GLN A 6 12.23 -24.04 -7.90
N LEU A 7 12.07 -23.04 -8.77
CA LEU A 7 10.95 -22.96 -9.69
C LEU A 7 10.87 -24.17 -10.64
N ALA A 8 12.02 -24.70 -11.08
CA ALA A 8 12.06 -25.91 -11.88
C ALA A 8 11.58 -27.15 -11.10
N GLN A 9 11.97 -27.28 -9.82
CA GLN A 9 11.47 -28.36 -8.95
C GLN A 9 9.97 -28.24 -8.69
N GLU A 10 9.45 -27.03 -8.50
CA GLU A 10 8.02 -26.77 -8.33
C GLU A 10 7.22 -27.14 -9.59
N ILE A 11 7.71 -26.73 -10.77
CA ILE A 11 7.10 -27.09 -12.06
C ILE A 11 7.13 -28.61 -12.26
N LEU A 12 8.20 -29.30 -11.85
CA LEU A 12 8.27 -30.76 -11.92
C LEU A 12 7.22 -31.43 -11.02
N ALA A 13 6.97 -30.88 -9.83
CA ALA A 13 6.06 -31.47 -8.86
C ALA A 13 4.56 -31.23 -9.18
N VAL A 14 4.21 -30.04 -9.68
CA VAL A 14 2.81 -29.60 -9.82
C VAL A 14 2.43 -29.30 -11.28
N GLY A 15 3.40 -29.22 -12.19
CA GLY A 15 3.20 -28.75 -13.56
C GLY A 15 3.20 -27.23 -13.67
N LEU A 16 3.07 -26.73 -14.89
CA LEU A 16 3.03 -25.29 -15.16
C LEU A 16 1.64 -24.71 -14.80
N MET A 17 1.47 -24.21 -13.56
CA MET A 17 0.19 -23.65 -13.10
C MET A 17 -0.18 -22.34 -13.80
N GLU A 18 0.80 -21.49 -14.08
CA GLU A 18 0.60 -20.24 -14.82
C GLU A 18 1.19 -20.33 -16.22
N ASN A 19 0.32 -20.26 -17.24
CA ASN A 19 0.74 -20.24 -18.64
C ASN A 19 1.62 -19.02 -18.94
N MET A 20 2.63 -19.22 -19.80
CA MET A 20 3.45 -18.11 -20.31
C MET A 20 2.66 -17.29 -21.33
N THR A 21 3.02 -16.02 -21.48
CA THR A 21 2.42 -15.15 -22.49
C THR A 21 3.42 -14.85 -23.58
N VAL A 22 3.03 -15.10 -24.83
CA VAL A 22 3.88 -14.91 -26.01
C VAL A 22 3.17 -14.05 -27.05
N ALA A 23 3.94 -13.27 -27.81
CA ALA A 23 3.49 -12.61 -29.03
C ALA A 23 3.99 -13.37 -30.26
N TYR A 24 3.15 -13.43 -31.29
CA TYR A 24 3.59 -13.92 -32.59
C TYR A 24 4.45 -12.84 -33.26
N ALA A 25 5.76 -13.10 -33.33
CA ALA A 25 6.76 -12.17 -33.83
C ALA A 25 7.83 -12.99 -34.58
N PRO A 26 7.54 -13.41 -35.81
CA PRO A 26 8.43 -14.30 -36.55
C PRO A 26 9.78 -13.63 -36.83
N CYS A 27 10.85 -14.24 -36.36
CA CYS A 27 12.23 -13.83 -36.55
C CYS A 27 13.11 -15.03 -36.90
N GLU A 28 14.37 -14.79 -37.30
CA GLU A 28 15.33 -15.88 -37.63
C GLU A 28 15.59 -16.86 -36.47
N ARG A 29 15.27 -16.46 -35.22
CA ARG A 29 15.49 -17.26 -34.01
C ARG A 29 14.24 -18.02 -33.54
N GLY A 30 13.06 -17.77 -34.12
CA GLY A 30 11.81 -18.41 -33.72
C GLY A 30 10.56 -17.62 -34.11
N GLU A 31 9.40 -18.27 -34.01
CA GLU A 31 8.10 -17.72 -34.42
C GLU A 31 7.42 -16.85 -33.33
N TYR A 32 7.81 -17.06 -32.07
CA TYR A 32 7.17 -16.44 -30.90
C TYR A 32 8.19 -15.71 -30.02
N LYS A 33 7.81 -14.51 -29.57
CA LYS A 33 8.56 -13.70 -28.60
C LYS A 33 7.89 -13.82 -27.24
N ILE A 34 8.69 -14.05 -26.19
CA ILE A 34 8.19 -14.13 -24.81
C ILE A 34 7.87 -12.72 -24.32
N ILE A 35 6.62 -12.49 -23.90
CA ILE A 35 6.20 -11.28 -23.21
C ILE A 35 6.33 -11.50 -21.71
N ALA A 36 5.67 -12.53 -21.17
CA ALA A 36 5.67 -12.81 -19.74
C ALA A 36 6.02 -14.28 -19.47
N GLY A 37 6.80 -14.50 -18.40
CA GLY A 37 7.17 -15.84 -17.96
C GLY A 37 8.61 -16.26 -18.26
N GLU A 38 9.54 -15.31 -18.47
CA GLU A 38 10.96 -15.63 -18.74
C GLU A 38 11.58 -16.60 -17.72
N ARG A 39 11.27 -16.43 -16.42
CA ARG A 39 11.76 -17.34 -15.37
C ARG A 39 11.23 -18.77 -15.55
N ARG A 40 9.97 -18.93 -15.97
CA ARG A 40 9.35 -20.23 -16.23
C ARG A 40 9.97 -20.86 -17.47
N TRP A 41 10.21 -20.09 -18.53
CA TRP A 41 10.91 -20.56 -19.72
C TRP A 41 12.32 -21.09 -19.40
N ARG A 42 13.09 -20.35 -18.59
CA ARG A 42 14.43 -20.81 -18.13
C ARG A 42 14.34 -22.07 -17.26
N ALA A 43 13.33 -22.16 -16.40
CA ALA A 43 13.10 -23.34 -15.57
C ALA A 43 12.71 -24.58 -16.40
N LEU A 44 11.88 -24.41 -17.44
CA LEU A 44 11.50 -25.47 -18.38
C LEU A 44 12.71 -25.96 -19.19
N ASN A 45 13.54 -25.04 -19.70
CA ASN A 45 14.79 -25.43 -20.38
C ASN A 45 15.71 -26.24 -19.45
N LEU A 46 15.79 -25.87 -18.17
CA LEU A 46 16.58 -26.59 -17.19
C LEU A 46 16.01 -28.00 -16.89
N LEU A 47 14.69 -28.19 -16.98
CA LEU A 47 14.06 -29.51 -16.88
C LEU A 47 14.35 -30.36 -18.13
N LEU A 48 14.35 -29.76 -19.31
CA LEU A 48 14.72 -30.42 -20.56
C LEU A 48 16.19 -30.87 -20.55
N GLU A 49 17.11 -30.02 -20.09
CA GLU A 49 18.52 -30.37 -19.90
C GLU A 49 18.71 -31.54 -18.91
N LYS A 50 17.81 -31.68 -17.94
CA LYS A 50 17.78 -32.79 -16.97
C LYS A 50 17.10 -34.06 -17.50
N GLY A 51 16.59 -34.05 -18.72
CA GLY A 51 16.01 -35.22 -19.39
C GLY A 51 14.50 -35.42 -19.18
N TYR A 52 13.78 -34.40 -18.69
CA TYR A 52 12.32 -34.45 -18.58
C TYR A 52 11.65 -33.96 -19.87
N GLU A 53 11.42 -34.88 -20.82
CA GLU A 53 10.85 -34.59 -22.15
C GLU A 53 9.38 -34.13 -22.11
N ASP A 54 8.65 -34.42 -21.03
CA ASP A 54 7.24 -34.02 -20.85
C ASP A 54 7.03 -32.49 -20.89
N PHE A 55 8.10 -31.70 -20.74
CA PHE A 55 8.08 -30.24 -20.76
C PHE A 55 8.56 -29.63 -22.09
N GLU A 56 8.74 -30.43 -23.14
CA GLU A 56 9.15 -29.95 -24.47
C GLU A 56 8.10 -29.05 -25.11
N THR A 57 6.82 -29.36 -24.88
CA THR A 57 5.69 -28.56 -25.34
C THR A 57 4.90 -28.01 -24.17
N VAL A 58 4.60 -26.72 -24.20
CA VAL A 58 3.89 -26.03 -23.12
C VAL A 58 2.79 -25.14 -23.66
N THR A 59 1.69 -25.07 -22.92
CA THR A 59 0.56 -24.21 -23.26
C THR A 59 0.89 -22.76 -22.96
N CYS A 60 0.87 -21.92 -24.00
CA CYS A 60 1.10 -20.49 -23.90
C CYS A 60 -0.14 -19.71 -24.31
N GLN A 61 -0.37 -18.58 -23.66
CA GLN A 61 -1.35 -17.61 -24.11
C GLN A 61 -0.71 -16.73 -25.20
N ILE A 62 -1.24 -16.81 -26.41
CA ILE A 62 -0.81 -15.97 -27.52
C ILE A 62 -1.58 -14.65 -27.45
N LYS A 63 -0.86 -13.53 -27.38
CA LYS A 63 -1.43 -12.18 -27.53
C LYS A 63 -0.97 -11.59 -28.85
N SER A 64 -1.91 -11.13 -29.66
CA SER A 64 -1.62 -10.26 -30.81
C SER A 64 -1.35 -8.86 -30.25
N ALA A 65 -0.09 -8.48 -30.11
CA ALA A 65 0.22 -7.09 -29.85
C ALA A 65 -0.15 -6.27 -31.09
N ALA A 66 -1.06 -5.30 -30.94
CA ALA A 66 -1.36 -4.39 -32.03
C ALA A 66 -0.20 -3.40 -32.26
N GLU A 67 0.58 -3.09 -31.21
CA GLU A 67 1.68 -2.13 -31.23
C GLU A 67 2.77 -2.40 -30.19
N GLU A 68 4.00 -1.95 -30.47
CA GLU A 68 5.17 -2.03 -29.58
C GLU A 68 4.94 -1.35 -28.22
N ASN A 69 4.21 -0.23 -28.19
CA ASN A 69 3.86 0.47 -26.95
C ASN A 69 2.90 -0.36 -26.09
N GLU A 70 1.98 -1.12 -26.70
CA GLU A 70 1.07 -2.00 -25.96
C GLU A 70 1.83 -3.18 -25.37
N GLU A 71 2.81 -3.74 -26.09
CA GLU A 71 3.72 -4.73 -25.53
C GLU A 71 4.44 -4.18 -24.29
N MET A 72 4.97 -2.96 -24.38
CA MET A 72 5.70 -2.34 -23.27
C MET A 72 4.82 -2.20 -22.02
N VAL A 73 3.59 -1.70 -22.19
CA VAL A 73 2.65 -1.58 -21.08
C VAL A 73 2.31 -2.96 -20.49
N GLN A 74 2.08 -3.97 -21.34
CA GLN A 74 1.80 -5.33 -20.87
C GLN A 74 2.97 -5.96 -20.12
N LEU A 75 4.21 -5.70 -20.54
CA LEU A 75 5.42 -6.13 -19.85
C LEU A 75 5.51 -5.53 -18.44
N ILE A 76 5.21 -4.23 -18.32
CA ILE A 76 5.26 -3.51 -17.04
C ILE A 76 4.14 -4.01 -16.11
N ILE A 77 2.92 -4.21 -16.63
CA ILE A 77 1.79 -4.80 -15.88
C ILE A 77 2.15 -6.20 -15.36
N ALA A 78 2.75 -7.05 -16.19
CA ALA A 78 3.13 -8.41 -15.80
C ALA A 78 4.18 -8.43 -14.69
N ASN A 79 5.02 -7.38 -14.61
CA ASN A 79 6.02 -7.23 -13.56
C ASN A 79 5.53 -6.41 -12.36
N ALA A 80 4.34 -5.81 -12.40
CA ALA A 80 3.80 -4.93 -11.35
C ALA A 80 3.79 -5.55 -9.95
N TYR A 81 3.55 -6.86 -9.85
CA TYR A 81 3.42 -7.59 -8.57
C TYR A 81 4.75 -8.03 -7.94
N ARG A 82 5.90 -7.77 -8.57
CA ARG A 82 7.21 -8.17 -8.01
C ARG A 82 7.77 -7.10 -7.07
N ASP A 83 8.61 -7.52 -6.14
CA ASP A 83 9.47 -6.60 -5.39
C ASP A 83 10.46 -5.94 -6.36
N LYS A 84 10.25 -4.64 -6.59
CA LYS A 84 11.05 -3.83 -7.50
C LYS A 84 12.07 -3.02 -6.72
N THR A 85 13.25 -2.86 -7.29
CA THR A 85 14.18 -1.85 -6.79
C THR A 85 13.65 -0.45 -7.12
N ILE A 86 14.11 0.56 -6.39
CA ILE A 86 13.75 1.96 -6.65
C ILE A 86 14.12 2.36 -8.08
N VAL A 87 15.22 1.82 -8.60
CA VAL A 87 15.70 2.03 -9.97
C VAL A 87 14.73 1.49 -11.00
N ASP A 88 14.28 0.24 -10.80
CA ASP A 88 13.33 -0.39 -11.71
C ASP A 88 12.03 0.41 -11.75
N MET A 89 11.55 0.89 -10.61
CA MET A 89 10.36 1.76 -10.53
C MET A 89 10.53 3.07 -11.32
N LEU A 90 11.71 3.69 -11.27
CA LEU A 90 12.00 4.93 -12.01
C LEU A 90 12.06 4.70 -13.52
N GLU A 91 12.73 3.63 -13.95
CA GLU A 91 12.85 3.32 -15.38
C GLU A 91 11.52 2.86 -15.99
N GLU A 92 10.76 2.05 -15.25
CA GLU A 92 9.42 1.63 -15.68
C GLU A 92 8.44 2.80 -15.73
N GLU A 93 8.45 3.72 -14.77
CA GLU A 93 7.58 4.91 -14.81
C GLU A 93 7.87 5.76 -16.04
N LYS A 94 9.15 6.02 -16.32
CA LYS A 94 9.57 6.81 -17.49
C LYS A 94 9.09 6.17 -18.79
N ARG A 95 9.37 4.87 -18.95
CA ARG A 95 8.98 4.09 -20.14
C ARG A 95 7.45 4.01 -20.28
N LEU A 96 6.75 3.76 -19.18
CA LEU A 96 5.30 3.68 -19.17
C LEU A 96 4.69 5.02 -19.57
N LYS A 97 5.22 6.13 -19.06
CA LYS A 97 4.77 7.47 -19.40
C LYS A 97 4.98 7.79 -20.87
N GLU A 98 6.15 7.49 -21.43
CA GLU A 98 6.45 7.68 -22.85
C GLU A 98 5.49 6.86 -23.74
N SER A 99 5.28 5.58 -23.42
CA SER A 99 4.34 4.74 -24.18
C SER A 99 2.88 5.17 -24.04
N LEU A 100 2.42 5.54 -22.83
CA LEU A 100 1.05 6.01 -22.64
C LEU A 100 0.83 7.38 -23.29
N GLN A 101 1.83 8.26 -23.28
CA GLN A 101 1.76 9.55 -23.96
C GLN A 101 1.67 9.34 -25.49
N TYR A 102 2.52 8.48 -26.05
CA TYR A 102 2.43 8.10 -27.46
C TYR A 102 1.06 7.51 -27.82
N MET A 103 0.53 6.60 -26.99
CA MET A 103 -0.80 6.03 -27.20
C MET A 103 -1.90 7.09 -27.20
N LYS A 104 -1.80 8.06 -26.29
CA LYS A 104 -2.75 9.17 -26.20
C LYS A 104 -2.68 10.07 -27.44
N ASP A 105 -1.46 10.41 -27.88
CA ASP A 105 -1.24 11.30 -29.02
C ASP A 105 -1.67 10.66 -30.35
N ASN A 106 -1.58 9.33 -30.44
CA ASN A 106 -2.03 8.55 -31.61
C ASN A 106 -3.47 8.00 -31.47
N GLY A 107 -4.21 8.37 -30.42
CA GLY A 107 -5.61 7.98 -30.23
C GLY A 107 -5.83 6.47 -30.03
N LEU A 108 -4.82 5.76 -29.56
CA LEU A 108 -4.84 4.32 -29.33
C LEU A 108 -5.48 4.00 -27.98
N THR A 109 -6.07 2.81 -27.87
CA THR A 109 -6.70 2.33 -26.64
C THR A 109 -5.84 1.28 -25.96
N LEU A 110 -5.69 1.37 -24.64
CA LEU A 110 -5.07 0.30 -23.86
C LEU A 110 -6.14 -0.71 -23.44
N GLN A 111 -6.15 -1.90 -24.06
CA GLN A 111 -7.14 -2.97 -23.76
C GLN A 111 -8.61 -2.50 -23.82
N GLY A 112 -8.92 -1.56 -24.73
CA GLY A 112 -10.26 -0.98 -24.86
C GLY A 112 -10.55 0.24 -23.95
N TYR A 113 -9.60 0.62 -23.09
CA TYR A 113 -9.67 1.85 -22.31
C TYR A 113 -9.12 3.04 -23.13
N LYS A 114 -9.91 4.12 -23.23
CA LYS A 114 -9.48 5.37 -23.86
C LYS A 114 -8.67 6.19 -22.86
N LEU A 115 -7.41 6.48 -23.22
CA LEU A 115 -6.49 7.26 -22.37
C LEU A 115 -6.94 8.73 -22.18
N ASP A 116 -7.95 9.17 -22.93
CA ASP A 116 -8.52 10.52 -22.89
C ASP A 116 -9.34 10.79 -21.61
N SER A 117 -9.77 9.72 -20.91
CA SER A 117 -10.78 9.78 -19.84
C SER A 117 -10.22 9.97 -18.43
N GLY A 118 -8.90 10.14 -18.27
CA GLY A 118 -8.27 10.32 -16.95
C GLY A 118 -6.93 11.03 -17.00
N ARG A 119 -6.37 11.36 -15.82
CA ARG A 119 -4.99 11.86 -15.72
C ARG A 119 -4.04 10.70 -15.97
N LEU A 120 -3.07 10.87 -16.87
CA LEU A 120 -2.03 9.87 -17.17
C LEU A 120 -1.35 9.32 -15.90
N ARG A 121 -1.13 10.19 -14.91
CA ARG A 121 -0.55 9.82 -13.61
C ARG A 121 -1.38 8.77 -12.85
N ASP A 122 -2.71 8.88 -12.88
CA ASP A 122 -3.61 7.96 -12.17
C ASP A 122 -3.64 6.59 -12.87
N VAL A 123 -3.56 6.59 -14.20
CA VAL A 123 -3.42 5.37 -15.01
C VAL A 123 -2.10 4.67 -14.71
N ILE A 124 -0.98 5.41 -14.68
CA ILE A 124 0.34 4.89 -14.31
C ILE A 124 0.32 4.30 -12.90
N ALA A 125 -0.28 5.00 -11.94
CA ALA A 125 -0.41 4.54 -10.56
C ALA A 125 -1.16 3.20 -10.47
N SER A 126 -2.27 3.06 -11.23
CA SER A 126 -3.05 1.84 -11.30
C SER A 126 -2.25 0.66 -11.91
N ILE A 127 -1.50 0.92 -12.97
CA ILE A 127 -0.68 -0.10 -13.67
C ILE A 127 0.48 -0.57 -12.80
N MET A 128 1.16 0.36 -12.12
CA MET A 128 2.30 0.04 -11.26
C MET A 128 1.88 -0.47 -9.87
N ASN A 129 0.58 -0.52 -9.56
CA ASN A 129 0.05 -0.86 -8.24
C ASN A 129 0.66 0.01 -7.11
N THR A 130 0.77 1.32 -7.35
CA THR A 130 1.29 2.29 -6.39
C THR A 130 0.36 3.48 -6.24
N THR A 131 0.61 4.33 -5.24
CA THR A 131 -0.19 5.56 -5.02
C THR A 131 0.20 6.66 -6.00
N GLY A 132 -0.76 7.47 -6.46
CA GLY A 132 -0.49 8.62 -7.34
C GLY A 132 0.47 9.65 -6.75
N THR A 133 0.55 9.78 -5.42
CA THR A 133 1.55 10.60 -4.73
C THR A 133 2.97 10.09 -4.93
N LYS A 134 3.17 8.77 -4.82
CA LYS A 134 4.47 8.13 -5.07
C LYS A 134 4.89 8.27 -6.54
N ILE A 135 3.95 8.14 -7.48
CA ILE A 135 4.23 8.40 -8.90
C ILE A 135 4.65 9.86 -9.12
N ALA A 136 3.98 10.84 -8.50
CA ALA A 136 4.39 12.24 -8.60
C ALA A 136 5.81 12.50 -8.05
N GLN A 137 6.21 11.80 -6.98
CA GLN A 137 7.57 11.86 -6.44
C GLN A 137 8.59 11.25 -7.41
N ILE A 138 8.27 10.09 -8.00
CA ILE A 138 9.09 9.43 -9.03
C ILE A 138 9.24 10.34 -10.27
N GLU A 139 8.14 10.95 -10.73
CA GLU A 139 8.15 11.92 -11.84
C GLU A 139 9.06 13.11 -11.56
N SER A 140 9.00 13.66 -10.34
CA SER A 140 9.86 14.78 -9.93
C SER A 140 11.34 14.39 -9.95
N ILE A 141 11.66 13.19 -9.46
CA ILE A 141 13.02 12.65 -9.49
C ILE A 141 13.49 12.46 -10.94
N ASN A 142 12.67 11.83 -11.78
CA ASN A 142 13.04 11.56 -13.18
C ASN A 142 13.22 12.85 -14.01
N LYS A 143 12.51 13.93 -13.67
CA LYS A 143 12.56 15.20 -14.42
C LYS A 143 13.65 16.16 -13.93
N HIS A 144 13.92 16.20 -12.63
CA HIS A 144 14.71 17.27 -12.01
C HIS A 144 15.98 16.81 -11.32
N LEU A 145 16.21 15.51 -11.13
CA LEU A 145 17.42 15.02 -10.47
C LEU A 145 18.59 14.97 -11.46
N ILE A 146 19.74 15.53 -11.07
CA ILE A 146 20.96 15.48 -11.89
C ILE A 146 21.45 14.03 -12.12
N PRO A 147 22.10 13.74 -13.27
CA PRO A 147 22.57 12.40 -13.64
C PRO A 147 23.46 11.74 -12.58
N GLU A 148 24.29 12.51 -11.90
CA GLU A 148 25.22 12.03 -10.87
C GLU A 148 24.47 11.51 -9.64
N PHE A 149 23.44 12.22 -9.16
CA PHE A 149 22.59 11.70 -8.09
C PHE A 149 21.68 10.56 -8.55
N SER A 150 21.30 10.53 -9.83
CA SER A 150 20.61 9.37 -10.42
C SER A 150 21.50 8.12 -10.35
N ALA A 151 22.80 8.24 -10.66
CA ALA A 151 23.76 7.14 -10.52
C ALA A 151 23.92 6.68 -9.05
N GLU A 152 24.01 7.62 -8.11
CA GLU A 152 24.08 7.32 -6.67
C GLU A 152 22.81 6.61 -6.14
N LEU A 153 21.65 6.99 -6.68
CA LEU A 153 20.38 6.31 -6.42
C LEU A 153 20.37 4.90 -7.01
N LYS A 154 20.98 4.71 -8.19
CA LYS A 154 21.15 3.40 -8.82
C LYS A 154 22.06 2.46 -8.03
N GLU A 155 23.12 3.02 -7.44
CA GLU A 155 24.05 2.28 -6.59
C GLU A 155 23.50 2.04 -5.17
N GLY A 156 22.31 2.55 -4.86
CA GLY A 156 21.64 2.37 -3.56
C GLY A 156 22.29 3.14 -2.41
N ARG A 157 23.23 4.05 -2.71
CA ARG A 157 23.88 4.91 -1.71
C ARG A 157 22.98 6.07 -1.31
N LEU A 158 22.10 6.51 -2.21
CA LEU A 158 21.10 7.53 -1.95
C LEU A 158 19.73 6.88 -1.67
N THR A 159 19.04 7.35 -0.62
CA THR A 159 17.67 6.90 -0.31
C THR A 159 16.63 7.61 -1.20
N PHE A 160 15.50 6.96 -1.48
CA PHE A 160 14.41 7.55 -2.27
C PHE A 160 13.92 8.89 -1.72
N SER A 161 13.76 9.00 -0.40
CA SER A 161 13.32 10.25 0.23
C SER A 161 14.36 11.37 0.09
N ALA A 162 15.65 11.05 0.14
CA ALA A 162 16.71 12.05 -0.10
C ALA A 162 16.71 12.50 -1.57
N ALA A 163 16.57 11.55 -2.51
CA ALA A 163 16.46 11.87 -3.93
C ALA A 163 15.28 12.80 -4.25
N TYR A 164 14.12 12.56 -3.64
CA TYR A 164 12.94 13.43 -3.81
C TYR A 164 13.15 14.84 -3.25
N GLU A 165 13.83 14.98 -2.11
CA GLU A 165 14.10 16.32 -1.54
C GLU A 165 15.10 17.09 -2.40
N ILE A 166 16.10 16.41 -2.95
CA ILE A 166 17.09 16.98 -3.88
C ILE A 166 16.43 17.39 -5.20
N SER A 167 15.53 16.56 -5.75
CA SER A 167 14.82 16.87 -7.01
C SER A 167 13.90 18.09 -6.91
N GLY A 168 13.57 18.54 -5.70
CA GLY A 168 12.84 19.80 -5.48
C GLY A 168 13.72 21.06 -5.50
N MET A 169 15.04 20.93 -5.61
CA MET A 169 16.00 22.05 -5.62
C MET A 169 16.42 22.41 -7.06
N ALA A 170 16.88 23.65 -7.27
CA ALA A 170 17.48 24.08 -8.53
C ALA A 170 18.77 23.31 -8.85
N GLU A 171 19.06 23.07 -10.12
CA GLU A 171 20.18 22.24 -10.60
C GLU A 171 21.54 22.72 -10.05
N ASP A 172 21.78 24.03 -10.02
CA ASP A 172 23.01 24.62 -9.47
C ASP A 172 23.26 24.21 -8.01
N LYS A 173 22.18 24.16 -7.22
CA LYS A 173 22.23 23.80 -5.81
C LYS A 173 22.34 22.30 -5.61
N GLN A 174 21.81 21.50 -6.54
CA GLN A 174 22.06 20.06 -6.55
C GLN A 174 23.55 19.78 -6.77
N MET A 175 24.23 20.53 -7.64
CA MET A 175 25.68 20.38 -7.82
C MET A 175 26.48 20.75 -6.57
N GLU A 176 26.14 21.85 -5.87
CA GLU A 176 26.78 22.19 -4.58
C GLU A 176 26.58 21.10 -3.52
N LEU A 177 25.38 20.50 -3.48
CA LEU A 177 25.08 19.37 -2.60
C LEU A 177 25.85 18.11 -2.98
N LEU A 178 26.12 17.91 -4.27
CA LEU A 178 26.93 16.79 -4.76
C LEU A 178 28.39 16.91 -4.33
N GLU A 179 28.96 18.12 -4.32
CA GLU A 179 30.32 18.35 -3.81
C GLU A 179 30.41 17.99 -2.32
N LYS A 180 29.46 18.47 -1.51
CA LYS A 180 29.37 18.12 -0.08
C LYS A 180 29.15 16.62 0.14
N TYR A 181 28.37 15.98 -0.73
CA TYR A 181 28.15 14.52 -0.69
C TYR A 181 29.43 13.72 -0.93
N LYS A 182 30.27 14.13 -1.88
CA LYS A 182 31.55 13.47 -2.16
C LYS A 182 32.55 13.62 -1.01
N GLU A 183 32.43 14.68 -0.20
CA GLU A 183 33.33 14.95 0.91
C GLU A 183 32.99 14.18 2.21
N GLY A 184 31.72 13.79 2.43
CA GLY A 184 31.33 13.16 3.71
C GLY A 184 30.04 12.32 3.74
N GLY A 185 29.37 12.12 2.61
CA GLY A 185 28.02 11.53 2.55
C GLY A 185 26.92 12.51 2.97
N LEU A 186 25.66 12.20 2.63
CA LEU A 186 24.50 12.95 3.12
C LEU A 186 23.50 12.04 3.83
N SER A 187 23.07 12.49 5.01
CA SER A 187 21.87 12.02 5.67
C SER A 187 20.64 12.83 5.23
N LEU A 188 19.45 12.23 5.33
CA LEU A 188 18.17 12.89 5.03
C LEU A 188 17.96 14.20 5.81
N LYS A 189 18.56 14.32 7.02
CA LYS A 189 18.48 15.52 7.84
C LYS A 189 19.32 16.66 7.26
N GLU A 190 20.50 16.36 6.74
CA GLU A 190 21.39 17.34 6.11
C GLU A 190 20.81 17.84 4.79
N VAL A 191 20.16 16.96 4.00
CA VAL A 191 19.43 17.37 2.78
C VAL A 191 18.32 18.36 3.12
N LYS A 192 17.50 18.06 4.15
CA LYS A 192 16.41 18.94 4.57
C LYS A 192 16.90 20.24 5.19
N GLN A 193 18.03 20.21 5.89
CA GLN A 193 18.62 21.40 6.48
C GLN A 193 19.22 22.30 5.40
N ALA A 194 19.95 21.74 4.43
CA ALA A 194 20.43 22.47 3.26
C ALA A 194 19.25 23.12 2.50
N LYS A 195 18.15 22.38 2.29
CA LYS A 195 16.93 22.92 1.67
C LYS A 195 16.38 24.13 2.41
N LYS A 196 16.27 24.05 3.74
CA LYS A 196 15.78 25.16 4.58
C LYS A 196 16.73 26.35 4.58
N GLU A 197 18.02 26.13 4.69
CA GLU A 197 19.02 27.20 4.66
C GLU A 197 19.01 27.92 3.29
N ILE A 198 18.73 27.17 2.22
CA ILE A 198 18.57 27.67 0.86
C ILE A 198 17.27 28.47 0.69
N GLU A 199 16.14 27.96 1.20
CA GLU A 199 14.84 28.65 1.17
C GLU A 199 14.88 29.93 2.02
N GLU A 200 15.49 29.88 3.21
CA GLU A 200 15.69 31.04 4.07
C GLU A 200 16.67 32.07 3.47
N ALA A 201 17.67 31.62 2.69
CA ALA A 201 18.56 32.52 1.96
C ALA A 201 17.86 33.19 0.76
N ALA A 202 16.94 32.48 0.10
CA ALA A 202 16.10 33.03 -0.96
C ALA A 202 15.05 34.02 -0.40
N GLU A 203 14.39 33.69 0.72
CA GLU A 203 13.47 34.60 1.41
C GLU A 203 14.19 35.82 2.01
N LYS A 204 15.44 35.68 2.49
CA LYS A 204 16.23 36.84 2.94
C LYS A 204 16.75 37.71 1.79
N ALA A 205 16.83 37.17 0.57
CA ALA A 205 17.19 37.93 -0.62
C ALA A 205 16.02 38.74 -1.20
N GLU A 206 14.77 38.43 -0.82
CA GLU A 206 13.56 39.16 -1.20
C GLU A 206 12.86 39.72 0.05
N ILE A 207 13.13 40.98 0.51
CA ILE A 207 12.32 42.22 0.31
C ILE A 207 12.60 43.15 1.55
N PRO A 208 12.66 44.53 1.51
CA PRO A 208 11.72 45.45 0.86
C PRO A 208 12.27 46.72 0.16
N GLY A 209 11.63 47.07 -0.96
CA GLY A 209 11.43 48.46 -1.39
C GLY A 209 12.47 49.06 -2.34
N GLN A 210 12.23 48.91 -3.65
CA GLN A 210 12.54 49.99 -4.59
C GLN A 210 11.55 49.97 -5.76
N MET A 211 10.51 50.79 -5.63
CA MET A 211 9.93 51.43 -6.82
C MET A 211 11.01 52.32 -7.40
N ASN A 212 11.44 52.05 -8.64
CA ASN A 212 11.75 53.11 -9.60
C ASN A 212 11.71 52.54 -11.02
N LEU A 213 10.71 53.00 -11.75
CA LEU A 213 10.71 53.06 -13.20
C LEU A 213 11.80 54.06 -13.64
N PRO A 214 12.56 53.76 -14.71
CA PRO A 214 12.87 54.82 -15.65
C PRO A 214 12.23 54.54 -17.01
N GLU A 215 11.58 55.59 -17.52
CA GLU A 215 11.07 55.73 -18.87
C GLU A 215 12.24 55.95 -19.85
N ASP A 216 12.21 55.15 -20.94
CA ASP A 216 12.50 55.55 -22.33
C ASP A 216 13.99 55.72 -22.79
N PRO A 217 14.27 55.81 -24.10
CA PRO A 217 14.52 54.69 -25.03
C PRO A 217 15.84 54.85 -25.84
N GLU A 218 16.13 53.88 -26.73
CA GLU A 218 17.01 53.96 -27.93
C GLU A 218 18.34 53.18 -27.95
N GLU A 219 18.60 52.65 -29.16
CA GLU A 219 19.82 52.08 -29.78
C GLU A 219 20.15 50.60 -29.46
N TRP A 220 19.73 49.65 -30.32
CA TRP A 220 20.43 49.13 -31.54
C TRP A 220 21.71 48.36 -31.12
N GLU A 221 21.97 47.09 -31.49
CA GLU A 221 21.87 46.45 -32.80
C GLU A 221 22.41 44.99 -32.71
N GLN A 222 22.16 44.20 -33.77
CA GLN A 222 22.78 42.91 -34.20
C GLN A 222 22.02 41.62 -33.80
N GLU A 223 21.22 41.05 -34.72
CA GLU A 223 21.59 40.11 -35.83
C GLU A 223 21.89 38.70 -35.28
N GLU A 224 21.37 37.57 -35.75
CA GLU A 224 20.72 37.12 -36.99
C GLU A 224 20.12 35.73 -36.66
N ALA A 225 19.01 35.36 -37.32
CA ALA A 225 18.79 34.05 -37.95
C ALA A 225 17.28 33.82 -38.15
N GLU A 226 16.82 34.18 -39.35
CA GLU A 226 15.54 33.76 -39.90
C GLU A 226 15.54 32.25 -40.16
N GLU A 227 14.59 31.52 -39.59
CA GLU A 227 13.99 30.37 -40.27
C GLU A 227 12.48 30.56 -40.24
N GLU A 228 11.92 30.81 -41.42
CA GLU A 228 10.50 30.87 -41.72
C GLU A 228 9.84 29.51 -41.40
N GLN A 229 8.92 29.50 -40.44
CA GLN A 229 7.74 28.65 -40.50
C GLN A 229 6.52 29.53 -40.22
N GLU A 230 5.71 29.72 -41.26
CA GLU A 230 4.40 30.35 -41.18
C GLU A 230 3.48 29.53 -40.27
N GLU A 231 3.49 29.84 -38.97
CA GLU A 231 2.38 29.48 -38.10
C GLU A 231 1.27 30.53 -38.26
N GLU A 232 0.14 30.06 -38.79
CA GLU A 232 -1.12 30.76 -38.81
C GLU A 232 -1.49 31.18 -37.37
N TRP A 233 -1.30 32.46 -37.04
CA TRP A 233 -1.65 33.05 -35.74
C TRP A 233 -3.11 32.75 -35.38
N GLN A 234 -3.33 31.76 -34.52
CA GLN A 234 -4.61 31.58 -33.86
C GLN A 234 -4.66 32.54 -32.66
N GLN A 235 -5.67 33.41 -32.64
CA GLN A 235 -5.91 34.32 -31.51
C GLN A 235 -6.05 33.50 -30.22
N ALA A 236 -5.29 33.87 -29.18
CA ALA A 236 -5.45 33.33 -27.84
C ALA A 236 -6.91 33.49 -27.38
N HIS A 237 -7.64 32.39 -27.30
CA HIS A 237 -8.97 32.37 -26.70
C HIS A 237 -8.82 32.52 -25.18
N PRO A 238 -9.56 33.42 -24.51
CA PRO A 238 -9.45 33.60 -23.08
C PRO A 238 -9.73 32.28 -22.35
N GLU A 239 -8.79 31.88 -21.48
CA GLU A 239 -8.85 30.67 -20.65
C GLU A 239 -9.98 30.77 -19.60
N SER A 240 -11.21 30.55 -20.05
CA SER A 240 -12.45 30.45 -19.28
C SER A 240 -12.93 31.71 -18.54
N ILE A 241 -14.16 32.13 -18.85
CA ILE A 241 -14.93 33.09 -18.05
C ILE A 241 -15.78 32.27 -17.07
N THR A 242 -15.37 32.17 -15.81
CA THR A 242 -16.12 31.45 -14.76
C THR A 242 -17.27 32.32 -14.24
N SER A 243 -18.43 32.27 -14.90
CA SER A 243 -19.65 32.91 -14.41
C SER A 243 -20.67 31.86 -13.95
N LEU A 244 -21.21 32.04 -12.74
CA LEU A 244 -22.31 31.22 -12.20
C LEU A 244 -23.53 31.23 -13.12
N CYS A 245 -23.70 32.27 -13.96
CA CYS A 245 -24.82 32.33 -14.89
C CYS A 245 -24.81 31.17 -15.90
N TYR A 246 -23.65 30.65 -16.31
CA TYR A 246 -23.57 29.58 -17.32
C TYR A 246 -24.11 28.23 -16.83
N SER A 247 -24.09 27.97 -15.52
CA SER A 247 -24.67 26.78 -14.91
C SER A 247 -26.16 26.93 -14.57
N CYS A 248 -26.77 28.09 -14.86
CA CYS A 248 -28.18 28.35 -14.58
C CYS A 248 -29.08 27.77 -15.68
N GLN A 249 -30.12 27.01 -15.32
CA GLN A 249 -31.08 26.45 -16.27
C GLN A 249 -31.79 27.54 -17.09
N ARG A 250 -31.99 28.73 -16.52
CA ARG A 250 -32.64 29.89 -17.16
C ARG A 250 -31.66 30.84 -17.85
N TYR A 251 -30.42 30.41 -18.08
CA TYR A 251 -29.38 31.24 -18.69
C TYR A 251 -29.82 31.84 -20.04
N SER A 252 -30.53 31.07 -20.87
CA SER A 252 -30.97 31.50 -22.21
C SER A 252 -31.90 32.71 -22.15
N GLU A 253 -32.79 32.78 -21.16
CA GLU A 253 -33.85 33.78 -21.03
C GLU A 253 -33.51 34.92 -20.04
N CYS A 254 -32.34 34.85 -19.38
CA CYS A 254 -31.93 35.86 -18.42
C CYS A 254 -31.47 37.16 -19.11
N ASN A 255 -32.07 38.29 -18.76
CA ASN A 255 -31.74 39.59 -19.37
C ASN A 255 -30.47 40.25 -18.78
N VAL A 256 -29.99 39.79 -17.63
CA VAL A 256 -28.80 40.33 -16.95
C VAL A 256 -27.75 39.22 -16.90
N LYS A 257 -26.87 39.19 -17.90
CA LYS A 257 -25.77 38.22 -18.00
C LYS A 257 -24.47 38.96 -17.78
N THR A 258 -23.74 38.59 -16.73
CA THR A 258 -22.43 39.18 -16.42
C THR A 258 -21.38 38.08 -16.42
N GLY A 259 -20.23 38.33 -17.06
CA GLY A 259 -19.14 37.35 -17.18
C GLY A 259 -18.52 36.92 -15.84
N THR A 260 -18.72 37.65 -14.75
CA THR A 260 -18.11 37.37 -13.44
C THR A 260 -19.16 37.34 -12.32
N CYS A 261 -20.33 36.75 -12.58
CA CYS A 261 -21.35 36.56 -11.55
C CYS A 261 -20.92 35.45 -10.59
N GLN A 262 -20.72 35.76 -9.30
CA GLN A 262 -20.44 34.79 -8.24
C GLN A 262 -21.70 34.41 -7.44
N ASP A 263 -22.71 35.30 -7.39
CA ASP A 263 -23.97 35.08 -6.67
C ASP A 263 -25.15 35.68 -7.45
N CYS A 264 -26.26 34.91 -7.56
CA CYS A 264 -27.47 35.34 -8.26
C CYS A 264 -28.72 34.84 -7.52
N ASP A 265 -29.59 35.75 -7.08
CA ASP A 265 -30.81 35.45 -6.32
C ASP A 265 -31.84 34.60 -7.09
N ARG A 266 -31.72 34.55 -8.42
CA ARG A 266 -32.61 33.80 -9.32
C ARG A 266 -31.93 32.59 -9.97
N TYR A 267 -30.76 32.18 -9.46
CA TYR A 267 -30.03 31.03 -9.94
C TYR A 267 -30.82 29.74 -9.71
N VAL A 268 -30.89 28.91 -10.75
CA VAL A 268 -31.43 27.55 -10.68
C VAL A 268 -30.38 26.64 -11.30
N ASP A 269 -29.78 25.76 -10.50
CA ASP A 269 -28.73 24.88 -10.97
C ASP A 269 -29.27 23.91 -12.03
N LYS A 270 -28.69 23.97 -13.23
CA LYS A 270 -29.12 23.12 -14.35
C LYS A 270 -28.88 21.64 -14.05
N ALA A 271 -27.77 21.30 -13.41
CA ALA A 271 -27.44 19.91 -13.10
C ALA A 271 -28.38 19.35 -12.04
N GLU A 272 -28.77 20.14 -11.04
CA GLU A 272 -29.70 19.70 -9.99
C GLU A 272 -31.17 19.64 -10.47
N ALA A 273 -31.57 20.54 -11.36
CA ALA A 273 -32.91 20.60 -11.92
C ALA A 273 -33.19 19.49 -12.97
N GLU A 274 -32.17 19.03 -13.70
CA GLU A 274 -32.27 17.99 -14.72
C GLU A 274 -32.02 16.56 -14.17
N LYS A 275 -31.66 16.42 -12.88
CA LYS A 275 -31.49 15.10 -12.23
C LYS A 275 -32.75 14.26 -12.33
N THR A 276 -32.61 13.06 -12.87
CA THR A 276 -33.72 12.10 -12.93
C THR A 276 -34.04 11.55 -11.54
N PRO A 277 -35.27 11.03 -11.32
CA PRO A 277 -35.63 10.38 -10.05
C PRO A 277 -34.69 9.23 -9.68
N GLU A 278 -34.18 8.50 -10.68
CA GLU A 278 -33.22 7.41 -10.51
C GLU A 278 -31.87 7.92 -10.00
N GLN A 279 -31.34 9.02 -10.57
CA GLN A 279 -30.10 9.62 -10.08
C GLN A 279 -30.21 10.15 -8.65
N ARG A 280 -31.38 10.68 -8.27
CA ARG A 280 -31.64 11.09 -6.87
C ARG A 280 -31.67 9.89 -5.93
N TYR A 281 -32.26 8.78 -6.37
CA TYR A 281 -32.31 7.54 -5.61
C TYR A 281 -30.91 6.93 -5.42
N ASP A 282 -30.07 6.92 -6.45
CA ASP A 282 -28.71 6.41 -6.38
C ASP A 282 -27.83 7.23 -5.44
N GLU A 283 -27.96 8.56 -5.46
CA GLU A 283 -27.28 9.45 -4.51
C GLU A 283 -27.73 9.20 -3.06
N GLU A 284 -29.02 8.95 -2.85
CA GLU A 284 -29.57 8.64 -1.54
C GLU A 284 -29.09 7.27 -1.04
N GLN A 285 -29.06 6.25 -1.90
CA GLN A 285 -28.49 4.94 -1.57
C GLN A 285 -27.01 5.04 -1.24
N ALA A 286 -26.22 5.74 -2.05
CA ALA A 286 -24.80 5.95 -1.78
C ALA A 286 -24.57 6.65 -0.43
N ALA A 287 -25.46 7.56 -0.02
CA ALA A 287 -25.39 8.20 1.30
C ALA A 287 -25.75 7.23 2.44
N ILE A 288 -26.72 6.33 2.24
CA ILE A 288 -27.09 5.28 3.19
C ILE A 288 -25.94 4.26 3.33
N ASP A 289 -25.33 3.83 2.23
CA ASP A 289 -24.23 2.87 2.23
C ASP A 289 -23.02 3.42 2.96
N ARG A 290 -22.65 4.69 2.72
CA ARG A 290 -21.58 5.36 3.46
C ARG A 290 -21.83 5.42 4.96
N LYS A 291 -23.08 5.71 5.38
CA LYS A 291 -23.46 5.73 6.80
C LYS A 291 -23.41 4.32 7.42
N THR A 292 -23.84 3.31 6.67
CA THR A 292 -23.84 1.91 7.12
C THR A 292 -22.42 1.38 7.26
N ALA A 293 -21.57 1.62 6.27
CA ALA A 293 -20.16 1.25 6.32
C ALA A 293 -19.46 1.89 7.52
N LYS A 294 -19.72 3.17 7.78
CA LYS A 294 -19.15 3.86 8.96
C LYS A 294 -19.59 3.22 10.28
N LYS A 295 -20.87 2.86 10.42
CA LYS A 295 -21.37 2.15 11.63
C LYS A 295 -20.73 0.76 11.80
N LEU A 296 -20.58 0.01 10.71
CA LEU A 296 -19.91 -1.30 10.76
C LEU A 296 -18.46 -1.17 11.23
N THR A 297 -17.72 -0.17 10.72
CA THR A 297 -16.35 0.08 11.17
C THR A 297 -16.27 0.53 12.63
N GLU A 298 -17.25 1.31 13.12
CA GLU A 298 -17.32 1.70 14.52
C GLU A 298 -17.60 0.48 15.42
N MET A 299 -18.53 -0.40 15.04
CA MET A 299 -18.79 -1.64 15.77
C MET A 299 -17.58 -2.57 15.79
N GLU A 300 -16.87 -2.74 14.68
CA GLU A 300 -15.63 -3.53 14.64
C GLU A 300 -14.53 -2.94 15.53
N GLN A 301 -14.44 -1.61 15.58
CA GLN A 301 -13.49 -0.93 16.47
C GLN A 301 -13.90 -1.08 17.94
N GLU A 302 -15.18 -1.01 18.26
CA GLU A 302 -15.70 -1.27 19.61
C GLU A 302 -15.46 -2.73 20.04
N GLU A 303 -15.70 -3.70 19.17
CA GLU A 303 -15.40 -5.12 19.45
C GLU A 303 -13.90 -5.36 19.65
N LYS A 304 -13.03 -4.70 18.87
CA LYS A 304 -11.57 -4.76 19.05
C LYS A 304 -11.11 -4.06 20.34
N MET A 305 -11.79 -2.99 20.75
CA MET A 305 -11.51 -2.32 22.03
C MET A 305 -12.06 -3.10 23.23
N GLN A 306 -13.10 -3.91 23.03
CA GLN A 306 -13.63 -4.81 24.06
C GLN A 306 -12.75 -6.07 24.21
N ASN A 307 -12.21 -6.59 23.10
CA ASN A 307 -11.32 -7.74 23.07
C ASN A 307 -9.87 -7.30 22.82
N LEU A 308 -9.20 -6.76 23.86
CA LEU A 308 -7.76 -6.49 23.75
C LEU A 308 -7.00 -7.82 23.59
N PRO A 309 -6.03 -7.94 22.66
CA PRO A 309 -5.13 -9.10 22.55
C PRO A 309 -4.35 -9.43 23.83
N SER A 310 -4.35 -8.52 24.81
CA SER A 310 -3.73 -8.74 26.12
C SER A 310 -4.61 -9.54 27.09
N ASP A 311 -5.89 -9.77 26.78
CA ASP A 311 -6.82 -10.55 27.61
C ASP A 311 -6.85 -12.05 27.28
N GLU A 312 -6.37 -12.50 26.12
CA GLU A 312 -6.30 -13.93 25.77
C GLU A 312 -5.28 -14.72 26.63
N LYS A 313 -4.32 -14.03 27.27
CA LYS A 313 -3.33 -14.64 28.18
C LYS A 313 -3.50 -14.26 29.66
N LYS A 314 -4.72 -13.98 30.13
CA LYS A 314 -4.96 -13.96 31.59
C LYS A 314 -5.03 -15.40 32.11
N ALA A 315 -3.88 -15.94 32.51
CA ALA A 315 -3.82 -17.15 33.33
C ALA A 315 -4.82 -17.03 34.49
N ARG A 316 -5.81 -17.93 34.55
CA ARG A 316 -6.85 -17.92 35.59
C ARG A 316 -6.17 -18.08 36.95
N MET A 317 -6.16 -17.02 37.76
CA MET A 317 -5.54 -17.00 39.09
C MET A 317 -6.59 -17.22 40.18
N MET A 318 -6.33 -18.14 41.12
CA MET A 318 -7.20 -18.41 42.27
C MET A 318 -6.43 -18.35 43.59
N ARG A 319 -7.06 -17.78 44.63
CA ARG A 319 -6.46 -17.65 45.96
C ARG A 319 -6.85 -18.86 46.81
N VAL A 320 -5.86 -19.51 47.41
CA VAL A 320 -6.02 -20.67 48.30
C VAL A 320 -5.23 -20.46 49.60
N SER A 321 -5.59 -21.17 50.67
CA SER A 321 -4.81 -21.11 51.91
C SER A 321 -3.46 -21.80 51.72
N ALA A 322 -2.42 -21.31 52.41
CA ALA A 322 -1.09 -21.91 52.35
C ALA A 322 -1.04 -23.38 52.81
N GLU A 323 -1.97 -23.79 53.69
CA GLU A 323 -2.13 -25.18 54.12
C GLU A 323 -2.69 -26.06 53.00
N LEU A 324 -3.73 -25.57 52.30
CA LEU A 324 -4.32 -26.28 51.15
C LEU A 324 -3.29 -26.43 50.02
N LEU A 325 -2.48 -25.40 49.75
CA LEU A 325 -1.43 -25.47 48.73
C LEU A 325 -0.39 -26.55 49.05
N LYS A 326 -0.04 -26.73 50.33
CA LYS A 326 0.89 -27.79 50.78
C LYS A 326 0.26 -29.17 50.65
N ASP A 327 -1.01 -29.33 51.03
CA ASP A 327 -1.71 -30.60 50.89
C ASP A 327 -1.93 -31.02 49.43
N ILE A 328 -2.07 -30.05 48.52
CA ILE A 328 -2.09 -30.29 47.07
C ILE A 328 -0.70 -30.73 46.60
N LYS A 329 0.37 -30.05 47.03
CA LYS A 329 1.76 -30.40 46.71
C LYS A 329 2.15 -31.80 47.19
N GLU A 330 1.66 -32.20 48.35
CA GLU A 330 1.87 -33.53 48.93
C GLU A 330 0.93 -34.60 48.33
N GLY A 331 0.04 -34.21 47.41
CA GLY A 331 -0.89 -35.11 46.72
C GLY A 331 -2.03 -35.66 47.60
N LYS A 332 -2.25 -35.09 48.79
CA LYS A 332 -3.33 -35.47 49.71
C LYS A 332 -4.69 -34.99 49.21
N ILE A 333 -4.72 -33.86 48.53
CA ILE A 333 -5.93 -33.28 47.94
C ILE A 333 -5.75 -33.25 46.42
N ARG A 334 -6.63 -33.97 45.71
CA ARG A 334 -6.64 -34.06 44.24
C ARG A 334 -7.89 -33.47 43.59
N HIS A 335 -8.79 -32.89 44.39
CA HIS A 335 -10.02 -32.28 43.92
C HIS A 335 -10.30 -31.00 44.69
N MET A 336 -10.91 -30.01 44.03
CA MET A 336 -11.29 -28.74 44.64
C MET A 336 -12.67 -28.31 44.16
N ILE A 337 -13.45 -27.72 45.06
CA ILE A 337 -14.74 -27.11 44.72
C ILE A 337 -14.48 -25.65 44.40
N VAL A 338 -14.85 -25.25 43.18
CA VAL A 338 -14.67 -23.90 42.65
C VAL A 338 -16.03 -23.29 42.34
N LYS A 339 -16.12 -21.96 42.42
CA LYS A 339 -17.30 -21.25 41.96
C LYS A 339 -17.23 -21.13 40.45
N GLU A 340 -18.30 -21.48 39.76
CA GLU A 340 -18.38 -21.39 38.30
C GLU A 340 -18.27 -19.92 37.87
N ASP A 341 -17.30 -19.62 37.01
CA ASP A 341 -17.10 -18.31 36.42
C ASP A 341 -17.65 -18.29 34.98
N GLN A 342 -17.85 -17.11 34.38
CA GLN A 342 -18.58 -16.93 33.09
C GLN A 342 -18.10 -17.81 31.91
N ALA A 343 -16.90 -18.38 31.99
CA ALA A 343 -16.31 -19.17 30.91
C ALA A 343 -16.19 -20.69 31.21
N GLY A 344 -16.63 -21.18 32.38
CA GLY A 344 -16.60 -22.59 32.75
C GLY A 344 -15.18 -23.18 32.89
N TYR A 345 -15.01 -24.22 33.71
CA TYR A 345 -13.73 -24.94 33.84
C TYR A 345 -13.71 -26.12 32.88
N LYS A 346 -12.68 -26.23 32.04
CA LYS A 346 -12.53 -27.35 31.09
C LYS A 346 -11.37 -28.25 31.49
N GLU A 347 -11.46 -29.51 31.08
CA GLU A 347 -10.33 -30.44 31.17
C GLU A 347 -9.12 -29.87 30.39
N LYS A 348 -7.92 -30.03 30.96
CA LYS A 348 -6.63 -29.50 30.48
C LYS A 348 -6.41 -27.98 30.62
N ASP A 349 -7.33 -27.25 31.25
CA ASP A 349 -7.08 -25.86 31.61
C ASP A 349 -5.97 -25.75 32.69
N ILE A 350 -5.13 -24.72 32.58
CA ILE A 350 -4.10 -24.40 33.58
C ILE A 350 -4.62 -23.32 34.54
N LEU A 351 -4.60 -23.62 35.82
CA LEU A 351 -4.96 -22.73 36.92
C LEU A 351 -3.72 -22.34 37.71
N THR A 352 -3.57 -21.05 38.04
CA THR A 352 -2.50 -20.57 38.93
C THR A 352 -3.05 -20.35 40.32
N LEU A 353 -2.65 -21.19 41.27
CA LEU A 353 -2.99 -21.09 42.68
C LEU A 353 -2.00 -20.18 43.41
N LEU A 354 -2.51 -19.20 44.16
CA LEU A 354 -1.74 -18.28 44.98
C LEU A 354 -2.00 -18.59 46.46
N ALA A 355 -0.95 -18.88 47.23
CA ALA A 355 -1.10 -19.10 48.67
C ALA A 355 -1.26 -17.79 49.44
N PHE A 356 -2.26 -17.77 50.32
CA PHE A 356 -2.51 -16.70 51.27
C PHE A 356 -2.48 -17.26 52.70
N ARG A 357 -1.87 -16.49 53.61
CA ARG A 357 -1.92 -16.73 55.05
C ARG A 357 -2.31 -15.43 55.75
N ASP A 358 -3.35 -15.46 56.57
CA ASP A 358 -3.82 -14.30 57.34
C ASP A 358 -4.01 -13.02 56.50
N GLY A 359 -4.59 -13.16 55.30
CA GLY A 359 -4.89 -12.04 54.40
C GLY A 359 -3.69 -11.42 53.68
N ARG A 360 -2.47 -11.97 53.84
CA ARG A 360 -1.26 -11.58 53.09
C ARG A 360 -0.86 -12.68 52.10
N SER A 361 -0.41 -12.27 50.92
CA SER A 361 0.19 -13.18 49.94
C SER A 361 1.50 -13.70 50.51
N THR A 362 1.65 -15.02 50.59
CA THR A 362 2.91 -15.65 51.01
C THR A 362 3.95 -15.65 49.89
N GLY A 363 3.59 -15.20 48.69
CA GLY A 363 4.45 -15.18 47.50
C GLY A 363 4.60 -16.56 46.84
N GLU A 364 4.12 -17.63 47.47
CA GLU A 364 4.11 -18.97 46.89
C GLU A 364 2.97 -19.10 45.87
N GLN A 365 3.33 -19.48 44.65
CA GLN A 365 2.42 -19.74 43.54
C GLN A 365 2.67 -21.15 43.01
N MET A 366 1.61 -21.81 42.59
CA MET A 366 1.66 -23.13 41.96
C MET A 366 0.75 -23.14 40.75
N ARG A 367 1.24 -23.63 39.62
CA ARG A 367 0.37 -23.92 38.47
C ARG A 367 -0.18 -25.33 38.67
N VAL A 368 -1.44 -25.56 38.35
CA VAL A 368 -2.09 -26.88 38.37
C VAL A 368 -2.92 -27.08 37.10
N CYS A 369 -3.01 -28.31 36.65
CA CYS A 369 -3.83 -28.75 35.53
C CYS A 369 -5.18 -29.27 36.02
N ILE A 370 -6.25 -28.90 35.33
CA ILE A 370 -7.58 -29.51 35.52
C ILE A 370 -7.64 -30.86 34.80
N THR A 371 -7.79 -31.94 35.55
CA THR A 371 -7.88 -33.31 35.01
C THR A 371 -9.31 -33.76 34.75
N CYS A 372 -10.27 -33.27 35.52
CA CYS A 372 -11.69 -33.44 35.30
C CYS A 372 -12.44 -32.21 35.80
N ALA A 373 -13.58 -31.89 35.20
CA ALA A 373 -14.45 -30.81 35.65
C ALA A 373 -15.91 -31.29 35.62
N ASP A 374 -16.51 -31.41 36.80
CA ASP A 374 -17.93 -31.71 36.97
C ASP A 374 -18.67 -30.44 37.40
N ASP A 375 -19.74 -30.11 36.68
CA ASP A 375 -20.64 -28.99 36.92
C ASP A 375 -22.08 -29.48 37.19
N ALA A 376 -23.01 -28.54 37.36
CA ALA A 376 -24.42 -28.88 37.58
C ALA A 376 -25.09 -29.56 36.36
N GLN A 377 -24.51 -29.49 35.16
CA GLN A 377 -25.01 -30.18 33.98
C GLN A 377 -24.57 -31.65 33.95
N THR A 378 -23.38 -31.93 34.45
CA THR A 378 -22.74 -33.27 34.44
C THR A 378 -23.01 -34.06 35.71
N SER A 379 -23.24 -33.41 36.85
CA SER A 379 -23.53 -34.09 38.12
C SER A 379 -24.73 -33.48 38.87
N SER A 380 -25.75 -34.31 39.07
CA SER A 380 -26.95 -33.97 39.88
C SER A 380 -26.67 -33.68 41.37
N ALA A 381 -25.44 -33.92 41.83
CA ALA A 381 -25.01 -33.63 43.21
C ALA A 381 -24.48 -32.19 43.38
N ILE A 382 -24.31 -31.43 42.30
CA ILE A 382 -23.71 -30.10 42.29
C ILE A 382 -24.80 -29.05 42.11
N ILE A 383 -24.77 -28.00 42.93
CA ILE A 383 -25.71 -26.88 42.85
C ILE A 383 -25.21 -25.91 41.75
N GLU A 384 -26.13 -25.39 40.94
CA GLU A 384 -25.85 -24.37 39.91
C GLU A 384 -25.00 -23.22 40.47
N GLY A 385 -23.88 -22.93 39.81
CA GLY A 385 -22.89 -21.91 40.22
C GLY A 385 -21.67 -22.44 40.97
N TYR A 386 -21.58 -23.76 41.22
CA TYR A 386 -20.37 -24.42 41.71
C TYR A 386 -19.95 -25.53 40.73
N ALA A 387 -18.65 -25.79 40.65
CA ALA A 387 -18.07 -26.91 39.90
C ALA A 387 -17.04 -27.63 40.78
N VAL A 388 -16.90 -28.93 40.59
CA VAL A 388 -15.86 -29.75 41.22
C VAL A 388 -14.81 -30.02 40.16
N ILE A 389 -13.58 -29.57 40.40
CA ILE A 389 -12.46 -29.80 39.50
C ILE A 389 -11.46 -30.77 40.12
N GLY A 390 -11.03 -31.77 39.35
CA GLY A 390 -9.86 -32.57 39.65
C GLY A 390 -8.61 -31.80 39.30
N ILE A 391 -7.65 -31.72 40.21
CA ILE A 391 -6.40 -30.95 40.03
C ILE A 391 -5.19 -31.85 40.13
N MET A 392 -4.20 -31.59 39.29
CA MET A 392 -2.91 -32.27 39.24
C MET A 392 -1.80 -31.24 39.05
N ASP A 393 -0.61 -31.50 39.59
CA ASP A 393 0.55 -30.64 39.34
C ASP A 393 0.87 -30.63 37.84
N VAL A 394 1.31 -29.50 37.30
CA VAL A 394 1.58 -29.36 35.86
C VAL A 394 2.75 -30.26 35.46
N TYR A 395 3.76 -30.43 36.32
CA TYR A 395 4.88 -31.33 36.05
C TYR A 395 4.45 -32.81 36.02
N ASP A 396 3.51 -33.21 36.88
CA ASP A 396 2.93 -34.55 36.85
C ASP A 396 2.02 -34.75 35.63
N ALA A 397 1.28 -33.71 35.23
CA ALA A 397 0.42 -33.72 34.05
C ALA A 397 1.22 -33.79 32.74
N GLU A 398 2.34 -33.07 32.66
CA GLU A 398 3.31 -33.14 31.56
C GLU A 398 3.96 -34.53 31.48
N ALA A 399 4.39 -35.09 32.62
CA ALA A 399 4.96 -36.44 32.66
C ALA A 399 3.97 -37.54 32.21
N LEU A 400 2.67 -37.27 32.33
CA LEU A 400 1.58 -38.13 31.85
C LEU A 400 1.10 -37.80 30.42
N GLY A 401 1.69 -36.80 29.76
CA GLY A 401 1.35 -36.38 28.40
C GLY A 401 -0.04 -35.70 28.27
N LEU A 402 -0.53 -35.11 29.36
CA LEU A 402 -1.85 -34.44 29.39
C LEU A 402 -1.79 -32.98 28.91
N ILE A 403 -0.62 -32.34 29.04
CA ILE A 403 -0.31 -30.97 28.60
C ILE A 403 1.11 -30.98 28.02
N ASP A 404 1.30 -30.29 26.88
CA ASP A 404 2.64 -29.92 26.41
C ASP A 404 2.99 -28.54 26.98
N LEU A 405 3.95 -28.48 27.89
CA LEU A 405 4.63 -27.23 28.22
C LEU A 405 5.62 -26.96 27.08
N GLU A 406 5.14 -26.40 25.97
CA GLU A 406 6.04 -25.76 25.01
C GLU A 406 6.88 -24.73 25.77
N ASP A 407 8.21 -24.83 25.64
CA ASP A 407 9.20 -23.98 26.27
C ASP A 407 8.84 -22.48 26.11
N GLU A 408 8.24 -21.87 27.15
CA GLU A 408 8.13 -20.42 27.27
C GLU A 408 9.47 -19.89 27.84
N ASP A 409 10.41 -19.57 26.94
CA ASP A 409 11.46 -18.56 27.15
C ASP A 409 10.87 -17.14 27.14
#